data_AF-A0A1J3EX80-F1
#
_entry.id   AF-A0A1J3EX80-F1
#
_cell.length_a   1.000
_cell.length_b   1.000
_cell.length_c   1.000
_cell.angle_alpha   90.00
_cell.angle_beta   90.00
_cell.angle_gamma   90.00
#
_symmetry.space_group_name_H-M   'P 1'
#
loop_
_entity.id
_entity.type
_entity.pdbx_description
1 polymer ?
#
loop_
_entity_poly.entity_id
_entity_poly.type
_entity_poly.pdbx_seq_one_letter_code
_entity_poly.pdbx_strand_id
1 'polypeptide(L)'
;MEILRKHPPTYFTLTHSVTEPTTVAGYDVPVGINVEFYLPGINEDPKLWSEPKKFNPDRFISGNEDADITGVTGVKMMPFGVGRRICPGLAMATVHVHLMLAKMVQEFEWSAYPAGSEIDFAGKLEFT
;
A
#
# COMPACT_ATOMS: atom_id res chain seq x y z
N MET A 1 -0.94 4.77 -7.89
CA MET A 1 0.07 3.88 -7.28
C MET A 1 0.71 4.49 -6.04
N GLU A 2 1.30 5.69 -6.11
CA GLU A 2 1.96 6.31 -4.94
C GLU A 2 1.04 6.49 -3.72
N ILE A 3 -0.23 6.84 -3.92
CA ILE A 3 -1.23 6.91 -2.83
C ILE A 3 -1.36 5.56 -2.11
N LEU A 4 -1.45 4.45 -2.84
CA LEU A 4 -1.60 3.12 -2.22
C LEU A 4 -0.34 2.66 -1.48
N ARG A 5 0.85 3.10 -1.92
CA ARG A 5 2.10 2.85 -1.20
C ARG A 5 2.16 3.66 0.09
N LYS A 6 1.93 4.98 0.03
CA LYS A 6 2.02 5.87 1.21
C LYS A 6 0.87 5.68 2.20
N HIS A 7 -0.33 5.42 1.69
CA HIS A 7 -1.57 5.31 2.44
C HIS A 7 -2.33 4.05 2.00
N PRO A 8 -1.82 2.85 2.33
CA PRO A 8 -2.52 1.62 2.02
C PRO A 8 -3.87 1.57 2.76
N PRO A 9 -4.90 0.90 2.20
CA PRO A 9 -6.20 0.76 2.85
C PRO A 9 -6.14 0.09 4.24
N THR A 10 -5.11 -0.72 4.49
CA THR A 10 -4.85 -1.37 5.77
C THR A 10 -3.36 -1.27 6.14
N TYR A 11 -3.06 -1.21 7.44
CA TYR A 11 -1.67 -1.21 7.93
C TYR A 11 -1.08 -2.61 8.05
N PHE A 12 -1.94 -3.61 8.30
CA PHE A 12 -1.61 -5.02 8.21
C PHE A 12 -2.42 -5.65 7.08
N THR A 13 -1.87 -6.66 6.41
CA THR A 13 -2.72 -7.53 5.58
C THR A 13 -3.69 -8.32 6.45
N LEU A 14 -4.69 -8.94 5.84
CA LEU A 14 -5.52 -9.93 6.53
C LEU A 14 -4.62 -11.04 7.09
N THR A 15 -4.94 -11.50 8.30
CA THR A 15 -4.18 -12.54 9.00
C THR A 15 -4.19 -13.84 8.18
N HIS A 16 -3.00 -14.37 7.90
CA HIS A 16 -2.81 -15.70 7.34
C HIS A 16 -2.63 -16.72 8.46
N SER A 17 -2.86 -18.00 8.17
CA SER A 17 -2.53 -19.11 9.08
C SER A 17 -1.71 -20.15 8.34
N VAL A 18 -0.65 -20.62 8.97
CA VAL A 18 0.25 -21.64 8.40
C VAL A 18 -0.45 -22.99 8.33
N THR A 19 -0.53 -23.59 7.14
CA THR A 19 -1.25 -24.85 6.91
C THR A 19 -0.35 -26.10 6.96
N GLU A 20 0.95 -25.93 6.81
CA GLU A 20 1.96 -26.99 6.87
C GLU A 20 3.23 -26.45 7.53
N PRO A 21 4.01 -27.26 8.27
CA PRO A 21 5.25 -26.80 8.87
C PRO A 21 6.17 -26.19 7.80
N THR A 22 6.66 -24.98 8.05
CA THR A 22 7.43 -24.23 7.05
C THR A 22 8.55 -23.42 7.70
N THR A 23 9.40 -22.82 6.88
CA THR A 23 10.47 -21.92 7.33
C THR A 23 10.27 -20.53 6.74
N VAL A 24 10.39 -19.50 7.58
CA VAL A 24 10.32 -18.09 7.16
C VAL A 24 11.55 -17.37 7.69
N ALA A 25 12.35 -16.78 6.79
CA ALA A 25 13.60 -16.09 7.13
C ALA A 25 14.56 -16.92 8.03
N GLY A 26 14.56 -18.25 7.89
CA GLY A 26 15.37 -19.17 8.68
C GLY A 26 14.75 -19.63 10.01
N TYR A 27 13.52 -19.21 10.32
CA TYR A 27 12.79 -19.63 11.52
C TYR A 27 11.75 -20.71 11.16
N ASP A 28 11.67 -21.77 11.97
CA ASP A 28 10.63 -22.78 11.86
C ASP A 28 9.28 -22.22 12.35
N VAL A 29 8.25 -22.32 11.52
CA VAL A 29 6.90 -21.86 11.82
C VAL A 29 5.93 -23.05 11.79
N PRO A 30 5.35 -23.43 12.95
CA PRO A 30 4.42 -24.55 13.02
C PRO A 30 3.05 -24.23 12.44
N VAL A 31 2.28 -25.28 12.18
CA VAL A 31 0.89 -25.20 11.70
C VAL A 31 0.02 -24.44 12.70
N GLY A 32 -0.91 -23.62 12.18
CA GLY A 32 -1.87 -22.86 12.97
C GLY A 32 -1.37 -21.51 13.47
N ILE A 33 -0.07 -21.21 13.31
CA ILE A 33 0.46 -19.89 13.66
C ILE A 33 -0.08 -18.82 12.71
N ASN A 34 -0.50 -17.70 13.30
CA ASN A 34 -0.93 -16.52 12.58
C ASN A 34 0.28 -15.78 12.00
N VAL A 35 0.18 -15.37 10.75
CA VAL A 35 1.18 -14.57 10.05
C VAL A 35 0.53 -13.30 9.55
N GLU A 36 1.10 -12.17 9.93
CA GLU A 36 0.63 -10.84 9.56
C GLU A 36 1.76 -10.05 8.93
N PHE A 37 1.45 -9.31 7.87
CA PHE A 37 2.42 -8.49 7.16
C PHE A 37 2.16 -7.01 7.47
N TYR A 38 3.13 -6.35 8.10
CA TYR A 38 3.09 -4.93 8.38
C TYR A 38 3.49 -4.11 7.15
N LEU A 39 2.52 -3.44 6.52
CA LEU A 39 2.70 -2.78 5.23
C LEU A 39 3.63 -1.57 5.26
N PRO A 40 3.58 -0.66 6.27
CA PRO A 40 4.51 0.48 6.32
C PRO A 40 5.97 0.06 6.35
N GLY A 41 6.28 -1.09 6.97
CA GLY A 41 7.63 -1.62 7.00
C GLY A 41 8.20 -1.89 5.61
N ILE A 42 7.37 -2.32 4.66
CA ILE A 42 7.76 -2.57 3.26
C ILE A 42 7.66 -1.26 2.45
N ASN A 43 6.56 -0.53 2.61
CA ASN A 43 6.26 0.65 1.81
C ASN A 43 7.22 1.82 2.08
N GLU A 44 7.83 1.88 3.26
CA GLU A 44 8.79 2.92 3.64
C GLU A 44 10.24 2.43 3.72
N ASP A 45 10.54 1.19 3.32
CA ASP A 45 11.90 0.65 3.36
C ASP A 45 12.82 1.39 2.37
N PRO A 46 13.89 2.08 2.83
CA PRO A 46 14.84 2.76 1.95
C PRO A 46 15.66 1.80 1.07
N LYS A 47 15.66 0.49 1.37
CA LYS A 47 16.26 -0.53 0.50
C LYS A 47 15.41 -0.83 -0.74
N LEU A 48 14.10 -0.58 -0.66
CA LEU A 48 13.14 -0.84 -1.74
C LEU A 48 12.74 0.44 -2.49
N TRP A 49 12.74 1.58 -1.80
CA TRP A 49 12.22 2.85 -2.32
C TRP A 49 13.21 4.00 -2.14
N SER A 50 13.43 4.77 -3.20
CA SER A 50 14.17 6.05 -3.14
C SER A 50 13.32 7.14 -2.49
N GLU A 51 13.88 7.91 -1.54
CA GLU A 51 13.14 8.93 -0.76
C GLU A 51 11.78 8.40 -0.23
N PRO A 52 11.73 7.30 0.54
CA PRO A 52 10.49 6.55 0.83
C PRO A 52 9.41 7.37 1.53
N LYS A 53 9.83 8.37 2.32
CA LYS A 53 8.91 9.25 3.06
C LYS A 53 8.23 10.29 2.18
N LYS A 54 8.86 10.67 1.06
CA LYS A 54 8.34 11.67 0.13
C LYS A 54 7.20 11.07 -0.68
N PHE A 55 6.10 11.81 -0.80
CA PHE A 55 5.07 11.50 -1.77
C PHE A 55 5.53 12.00 -3.15
N ASN A 56 5.88 11.06 -4.04
CA ASN A 56 6.39 11.33 -5.37
C ASN A 56 5.72 10.40 -6.41
N PRO A 57 4.64 10.84 -7.08
CA PRO A 57 3.96 10.05 -8.12
C PRO A 57 4.82 9.77 -9.35
N ASP A 58 5.78 10.65 -9.68
CA ASP A 58 6.57 10.58 -10.91
C ASP A 58 7.41 9.30 -11.00
N ARG A 59 7.74 8.69 -9.84
CA ARG A 59 8.48 7.41 -9.79
C ARG A 59 7.76 6.28 -10.53
N PHE A 60 6.42 6.32 -10.56
CA PHE A 60 5.60 5.34 -11.27
C PHE A 60 5.25 5.76 -12.69
N ILE A 61 5.22 7.07 -12.98
CA ILE A 61 4.87 7.60 -14.31
C ILE A 61 6.07 7.45 -15.26
N SER A 62 7.27 7.75 -14.76
CA SER A 62 8.51 7.69 -15.53
C SER A 62 8.98 6.27 -15.88
N GLY A 63 8.34 5.24 -15.31
CA GLY A 63 8.77 3.84 -15.46
C GLY A 63 10.09 3.52 -14.76
N ASN A 64 10.61 4.44 -13.93
CA ASN A 64 11.86 4.25 -13.19
C ASN A 64 11.71 3.24 -12.04
N GLU A 65 10.50 3.02 -11.54
CA GLU A 65 10.21 1.99 -10.53
C GLU A 65 9.56 0.76 -11.16
N ASP A 66 10.26 -0.37 -11.07
CA ASP A 66 9.69 -1.68 -11.30
C ASP A 66 8.94 -2.13 -10.04
N ALA A 67 7.69 -1.66 -9.90
CA ALA A 67 6.80 -2.01 -8.81
C ALA A 67 5.34 -2.01 -9.28
N ASP A 68 4.59 -3.03 -8.89
CA ASP A 68 3.18 -3.18 -9.25
C ASP A 68 2.30 -3.44 -8.02
N ILE A 69 0.99 -3.18 -8.12
CA ILE A 69 0.04 -3.32 -7.00
C ILE A 69 -0.33 -4.78 -6.68
N THR A 70 0.08 -5.73 -7.52
CA THR A 70 -0.16 -7.18 -7.39
C THR A 70 1.04 -7.93 -6.80
N GLY A 71 2.21 -7.30 -6.76
CA GLY A 71 3.46 -7.85 -6.24
C GLY A 71 4.09 -8.93 -7.13
N VAL A 72 3.76 -8.95 -8.43
CA VAL A 72 4.22 -9.97 -9.39
C VAL A 72 5.63 -9.68 -9.89
N THR A 73 5.99 -8.42 -10.14
CA THR A 73 7.36 -8.05 -10.56
C THR A 73 8.33 -7.99 -9.38
N GLY A 74 7.77 -7.89 -8.16
CA GLY A 74 8.48 -7.96 -6.90
C GLY A 74 7.61 -7.42 -5.78
N VAL A 75 7.73 -7.98 -4.58
CA VAL A 75 6.96 -7.55 -3.41
C VAL A 75 7.56 -6.28 -2.80
N LYS A 76 7.44 -5.16 -3.52
CA LYS A 76 7.84 -3.81 -3.06
C LYS A 76 6.72 -3.05 -2.36
N MET A 77 5.48 -3.45 -2.60
CA MET A 77 4.28 -3.03 -1.88
C MET A 77 3.21 -4.12 -2.02
N MET A 78 2.23 -4.14 -1.13
CA MET A 78 1.12 -5.11 -1.19
C MET A 78 -0.21 -4.53 -0.67
N PRO A 79 -0.70 -3.41 -1.24
CA PRO A 79 -1.89 -2.71 -0.75
C PRO A 79 -3.17 -3.55 -0.83
N PHE A 80 -3.16 -4.64 -1.61
CA PHE A 80 -4.26 -5.59 -1.77
C PHE A 80 -3.86 -7.04 -1.41
N GLY A 81 -2.74 -7.22 -0.71
CA GLY A 81 -2.11 -8.53 -0.55
C GLY A 81 -1.44 -9.03 -1.83
N VAL A 82 -0.94 -10.27 -1.81
CA VAL A 82 -0.24 -10.91 -2.93
C VAL A 82 -0.55 -12.41 -3.01
N GLY A 83 -0.31 -13.02 -4.17
CA GLY A 83 -0.40 -14.47 -4.36
C GLY A 83 -1.83 -15.02 -4.29
N ARG A 84 -1.99 -16.26 -3.80
CA ARG A 84 -3.26 -17.03 -3.84
C ARG A 84 -4.43 -16.36 -3.12
N ARG A 85 -4.17 -15.43 -2.19
CA ARG A 85 -5.16 -14.75 -1.35
C ARG A 85 -5.18 -13.24 -1.60
N ILE A 86 -4.66 -12.79 -2.74
CA ILE A 86 -4.79 -11.40 -3.17
C ILE A 86 -6.25 -10.97 -3.22
N CYS A 87 -6.53 -9.71 -2.88
CA CYS A 87 -7.88 -9.17 -2.83
C CYS A 87 -8.60 -9.39 -4.18
N PRO A 88 -9.73 -10.12 -4.22
CA PRO A 88 -10.47 -10.32 -5.46
C PRO A 88 -11.09 -9.02 -5.99
N GLY A 89 -11.24 -8.01 -5.12
CA GLY A 89 -11.77 -6.69 -5.48
C GLY A 89 -10.73 -5.73 -6.08
N LEU A 90 -9.47 -6.12 -6.22
CA LEU A 90 -8.38 -5.24 -6.69
C LEU A 90 -8.74 -4.50 -7.98
N ALA A 91 -9.18 -5.22 -9.01
CA ALA A 91 -9.49 -4.64 -10.32
C ALA A 91 -10.65 -3.64 -10.23
N MET A 92 -11.72 -4.02 -9.53
CA MET A 92 -12.90 -3.17 -9.32
C MET A 92 -12.52 -1.89 -8.54
N ALA A 93 -11.82 -2.03 -7.42
CA ALA A 93 -11.39 -0.90 -6.60
C ALA A 93 -10.50 0.06 -7.39
N THR A 94 -9.58 -0.49 -8.18
CA THR A 94 -8.69 0.31 -9.03
C THR A 94 -9.48 1.16 -10.02
N VAL A 95 -10.47 0.59 -10.72
CA VAL A 95 -11.32 1.36 -11.64
C VAL A 95 -12.10 2.45 -10.91
N HIS A 96 -12.71 2.13 -9.77
CA HIS A 96 -13.54 3.08 -9.02
C HIS A 96 -12.71 4.24 -8.44
N VAL A 97 -11.54 3.95 -7.86
CA VAL A 97 -10.66 4.98 -7.30
C VAL A 97 -10.16 5.92 -8.39
N HIS A 98 -9.73 5.38 -9.54
CA HIS A 98 -9.30 6.23 -10.67
C HIS A 98 -10.44 7.11 -11.17
N LEU A 99 -11.65 6.55 -11.36
CA LEU A 99 -12.80 7.32 -11.82
C LEU A 99 -13.19 8.40 -10.83
N MET A 100 -13.25 8.08 -9.53
CA MET A 100 -13.59 9.03 -8.48
C MET A 100 -12.59 10.19 -8.44
N LEU A 101 -11.29 9.89 -8.39
CA LEU A 101 -10.24 10.93 -8.41
C LEU A 101 -10.30 11.78 -9.67
N ALA A 102 -10.47 11.16 -10.85
CA ALA A 102 -10.59 11.88 -12.10
C ALA A 102 -11.79 12.84 -12.11
N LYS A 103 -12.96 12.40 -11.64
CA LYS A 103 -14.14 13.26 -11.52
C LYS A 103 -13.93 14.36 -10.48
N MET A 104 -13.32 14.08 -9.34
CA MET A 104 -13.09 15.10 -8.31
C MET A 104 -12.12 16.19 -8.78
N VAL A 105 -11.08 15.83 -9.54
CA VAL A 105 -10.12 16.80 -10.10
C VAL A 105 -10.70 17.58 -11.28
N GLN A 106 -11.62 16.98 -12.05
CA GLN A 106 -12.29 17.66 -13.16
C GLN A 106 -13.30 18.72 -12.70
N GLU A 107 -14.06 18.41 -11.64
CA GLU A 107 -15.24 19.21 -11.26
C GLU A 107 -14.94 20.21 -10.12
N PHE A 108 -13.85 20.05 -9.38
CA PHE A 108 -13.55 20.86 -8.20
C PHE A 108 -12.14 21.43 -8.21
N GLU A 109 -12.02 22.66 -7.74
CA GLU A 109 -10.75 23.26 -7.33
C GLU A 109 -10.59 23.09 -5.81
N TRP A 110 -9.49 22.47 -5.39
CA TRP A 110 -9.28 22.12 -3.99
C TRP A 110 -8.50 23.23 -3.28
N SER A 111 -8.98 23.65 -2.11
CA SER A 111 -8.30 24.59 -1.23
C SER A 111 -8.34 24.08 0.21
N ALA A 112 -7.32 24.43 0.98
CA ALA A 112 -7.28 24.09 2.39
C ALA A 112 -8.30 24.94 3.18
N TYR A 113 -8.80 24.39 4.29
CA TYR A 113 -9.59 25.12 5.26
C TYR A 113 -8.89 25.13 6.62
N PRO A 114 -8.62 26.31 7.22
CA PRO A 114 -8.87 27.66 6.69
C PRO A 114 -8.05 27.99 5.42
N ALA A 115 -8.54 28.94 4.60
CA ALA A 115 -7.84 29.30 3.37
C ALA A 115 -6.40 29.73 3.66
N GLY A 116 -5.43 29.11 2.96
CA GLY A 116 -3.99 29.35 3.17
C GLY A 116 -3.35 28.53 4.30
N SER A 117 -4.08 27.64 4.98
CA SER A 117 -3.49 26.72 5.94
C SER A 117 -2.71 25.60 5.25
N GLU A 118 -1.61 25.16 5.85
CA GLU A 118 -0.96 23.90 5.44
C GLU A 118 -1.81 22.69 5.85
N ILE A 119 -1.89 21.70 4.97
CA ILE A 119 -2.55 20.43 5.25
C ILE A 119 -1.53 19.49 5.90
N ASP A 120 -1.84 19.02 7.10
CA ASP A 120 -1.04 18.01 7.77
C ASP A 120 -1.31 16.62 7.17
N PHE A 121 -0.29 16.04 6.55
CA PHE A 121 -0.32 14.70 5.96
C PHE A 121 0.28 13.63 6.89
N ALA A 122 0.61 13.97 8.14
CA ALA A 122 1.10 13.00 9.11
C ALA A 122 0.03 11.95 9.41
N GLY A 123 0.43 10.67 9.38
CA GLY A 123 -0.44 9.58 9.78
C GLY A 123 -0.81 9.69 11.26
N LYS A 124 -2.10 9.63 11.57
CA LYS A 124 -2.60 9.53 12.94
C LYS A 124 -2.94 8.06 13.22
N LEU A 125 -2.25 7.47 14.19
CA LEU A 125 -2.61 6.16 14.73
C LEU A 125 -3.66 6.37 15.80
N GLU A 126 -4.93 6.30 15.40
CA GLU A 126 -6.05 6.28 16.33
C GLU A 126 -6.46 4.82 16.55
N PHE A 127 -6.25 4.33 17.77
CA PHE A 127 -6.78 3.04 18.21
C PHE A 127 -8.24 3.27 18.62
N THR A 128 -9.15 3.18 17.67
CA THR A 128 -10.59 3.11 17.95
C THR A 128 -11.02 1.70 18.26
#